data_AF-A0A2X0WEG2-F1
#
_entry.id   AF-A0A2X0WEG2-F1
#
_cell.length_a   1.000
_cell.length_b   1.000
_cell.length_c   1.000
_cell.angle_alpha   90.00
_cell.angle_beta   90.00
_cell.angle_gamma   90.00
#
_symmetry.space_group_name_H-M   'P 1'
#
loop_
_entity.id
_entity.type
_entity.pdbx_description
1 polymer ?
#
loop_
_entity_poly.entity_id
_entity_poly.type
_entity_poly.pdbx_seq_one_letter_code
_entity_poly.pdbx_strand_id
1 'polypeptide(L)'
;MSDKELCGFNTTLQQVDKNYSWINDMIKQRQELVVLYMKLLNLPLHKEMNELEYIPSYEQITEFCEHLIDYVSHGHFDLYPKIIELMENASGRSLSIANRVMPKIEGTTEYLMRFNDKYAEDLNELKMATLKKDLSQVGKCLELRFKSEDRLIIGLRLINTIVSSS
;
A
#
# COMPACT_ATOMS: atom_id res chain seq x y z
N MET A 1 -9.91 10.93 -17.45
CA MET A 1 -9.71 11.12 -16.01
C MET A 1 -8.23 11.02 -15.74
N SER A 2 -7.61 12.01 -15.10
CA SER A 2 -6.19 11.91 -14.76
C SER A 2 -6.01 10.84 -13.68
N ASP A 3 -5.19 9.83 -13.95
CA ASP A 3 -4.75 8.73 -13.04
C ASP A 3 -4.19 9.17 -11.67
N LYS A 4 -4.17 10.47 -11.39
CA LYS A 4 -3.38 11.07 -10.31
C LYS A 4 -3.97 10.91 -8.91
N GLU A 5 -5.26 10.59 -8.77
CA GLU A 5 -5.92 10.58 -7.46
C GLU A 5 -7.05 9.54 -7.39
N LEU A 6 -6.70 8.25 -7.34
CA LEU A 6 -7.61 7.25 -6.79
C LEU A 6 -7.68 7.47 -5.26
N CYS A 7 -8.69 8.22 -4.81
CA CYS A 7 -9.06 8.35 -3.39
C CYS A 7 -7.93 8.85 -2.45
N GLY A 8 -7.02 9.70 -2.94
CA GLY A 8 -5.91 10.24 -2.14
C GLY A 8 -4.69 9.33 -2.00
N PHE A 9 -4.65 8.20 -2.72
CA PHE A 9 -3.47 7.35 -2.81
C PHE A 9 -2.49 7.90 -3.87
N ASN A 10 -1.21 8.02 -3.49
CA ASN A 10 -0.16 8.37 -4.44
C ASN A 10 0.20 7.15 -5.29
N THR A 11 -0.29 7.14 -6.52
CA THR A 11 -0.05 6.09 -7.53
C THR A 11 0.92 6.53 -8.63
N THR A 12 1.57 7.69 -8.48
CA THR A 12 2.37 8.27 -9.56
C THR A 12 3.72 7.58 -9.69
N LEU A 13 4.00 6.97 -10.85
CA LEU A 13 5.32 6.44 -11.18
C LEU A 13 6.37 7.55 -11.12
N GLN A 14 7.55 7.17 -10.70
CA GLN A 14 8.60 8.12 -10.40
C GLN A 14 9.72 8.07 -11.43
N GLN A 15 10.31 9.22 -11.74
CA GLN A 15 11.59 9.24 -12.45
C GLN A 15 12.67 8.82 -11.46
N VAL A 16 13.19 7.62 -11.63
CA VAL A 16 14.22 7.01 -10.78
C VAL A 16 15.32 6.44 -11.67
N ASP A 17 16.56 6.48 -11.18
CA ASP A 17 17.67 5.79 -11.83
C ASP A 17 17.38 4.28 -11.94
N LYS A 18 17.99 3.59 -12.89
CA LYS A 18 17.85 2.13 -13.07
C LYS A 18 18.16 1.36 -11.78
N ASN A 19 19.09 1.87 -10.96
CA ASN A 19 19.46 1.30 -9.65
C ASN A 19 18.33 1.38 -8.60
N TYR A 20 17.30 2.20 -8.86
CA TYR A 20 16.13 2.39 -8.00
C TYR A 20 14.83 1.95 -8.68
N SER A 21 14.91 1.13 -9.73
CA SER A 21 13.76 0.59 -10.48
C SER A 21 12.73 -0.11 -9.58
N TRP A 22 13.18 -0.76 -8.50
CA TRP A 22 12.35 -1.41 -7.48
C TRP A 22 11.34 -0.45 -6.80
N ILE A 23 11.61 0.87 -6.77
CA ILE A 23 10.64 1.86 -6.28
C ILE A 23 9.40 1.88 -7.18
N ASN A 24 9.60 1.81 -8.49
CA ASN A 24 8.50 1.81 -9.44
C ASN A 24 7.76 0.47 -9.46
N ASP A 25 8.45 -0.64 -9.18
CA ASP A 25 7.80 -1.94 -9.07
C ASP A 25 6.86 -2.00 -7.87
N MET A 26 7.25 -1.42 -6.73
CA MET A 26 6.34 -1.25 -5.61
C MET A 26 5.15 -0.34 -5.93
N ILE A 27 5.35 0.76 -6.66
CA ILE A 27 4.25 1.65 -7.07
C ILE A 27 3.27 0.92 -8.00
N LYS A 28 3.74 0.02 -8.88
CA LYS A 28 2.86 -0.82 -9.70
C LYS A 28 2.03 -1.78 -8.85
N GLN A 29 2.66 -2.48 -7.90
CA GLN A 29 1.92 -3.35 -6.98
C GLN A 29 0.88 -2.56 -6.15
N ARG A 30 1.22 -1.34 -5.73
CA ARG A 30 0.28 -0.42 -5.08
C ARG A 30 -0.90 -0.08 -5.98
N GLN A 31 -0.66 0.20 -7.26
CA GLN A 31 -1.72 0.49 -8.23
C GLN A 31 -2.66 -0.71 -8.37
N GLU A 32 -2.13 -1.92 -8.53
CA GLU A 32 -2.91 -3.15 -8.61
C GLU A 32 -3.77 -3.35 -7.36
N LEU A 33 -3.18 -3.21 -6.18
CA LEU A 33 -3.88 -3.32 -4.90
C LEU A 33 -5.02 -2.29 -4.77
N VAL A 34 -4.79 -1.05 -5.18
CA VAL A 34 -5.81 0.01 -5.17
C VAL A 34 -6.94 -0.31 -6.14
N VAL A 35 -6.65 -0.83 -7.34
CA VAL A 35 -7.67 -1.23 -8.30
C VAL A 35 -8.56 -2.34 -7.72
N LEU A 36 -7.97 -3.36 -7.10
CA LEU A 36 -8.71 -4.43 -6.44
C LEU A 36 -9.56 -3.91 -5.28
N TYR A 37 -9.01 -3.02 -4.46
CA TYR A 37 -9.75 -2.36 -3.38
C TYR A 37 -10.98 -1.58 -3.91
N MET A 38 -10.84 -0.84 -5.00
CA MET A 38 -11.96 -0.10 -5.60
C MET A 38 -13.03 -1.02 -6.17
N LYS A 39 -12.64 -2.15 -6.78
CA LYS A 39 -13.58 -3.19 -7.24
C LYS A 39 -14.42 -3.73 -6.07
N LEU A 40 -13.81 -3.96 -4.90
CA LEU A 40 -14.53 -4.44 -3.71
C LEU A 40 -15.54 -3.43 -3.17
N LEU A 41 -15.29 -2.13 -3.33
CA LEU A 41 -16.21 -1.07 -2.88
C LEU A 41 -17.35 -0.80 -3.86
N ASN A 42 -17.37 -1.46 -5.03
CA ASN A 42 -18.27 -1.14 -6.15
C ASN A 42 -18.31 0.36 -6.49
N LEU A 43 -17.19 1.05 -6.30
CA LEU A 43 -17.13 2.44 -6.72
C LEU A 43 -17.18 2.42 -8.26
N PRO A 44 -18.20 3.05 -8.87
CA PRO A 44 -18.37 2.98 -10.30
C PRO A 44 -17.15 3.63 -10.96
N LEU A 45 -16.33 2.82 -11.64
CA LEU A 45 -15.29 3.33 -12.54
C LEU A 45 -15.93 4.11 -13.71
N HIS A 46 -17.23 3.88 -13.98
CA HIS A 46 -18.09 4.71 -14.80
C HIS A 46 -19.51 4.75 -14.21
N LYS A 47 -20.04 5.96 -14.00
CA LYS A 47 -21.39 6.22 -13.48
C LYS A 47 -22.44 5.51 -14.34
N GLU A 48 -23.16 4.56 -13.72
CA GLU A 48 -24.60 4.32 -13.82
C GLU A 48 -24.90 2.87 -13.45
N MET A 49 -25.26 2.59 -12.19
CA MET A 49 -26.06 1.40 -11.86
C MET A 49 -26.91 1.68 -10.61
N ASN A 50 -28.16 1.23 -10.68
CA ASN A 50 -29.23 1.35 -9.68
C ASN A 50 -28.79 0.90 -8.26
N GLU A 51 -29.47 1.43 -7.25
CA GLU A 51 -29.30 1.25 -5.80
C GLU A 51 -29.49 -0.21 -5.29
N LEU A 52 -28.88 -1.21 -5.92
CA LEU A 52 -28.74 -2.54 -5.34
C LEU A 52 -27.44 -2.58 -4.52
N GLU A 53 -27.53 -3.03 -3.27
CA GLU A 53 -26.37 -3.22 -2.41
C GLU A 53 -25.42 -4.25 -3.05
N TYR A 54 -24.29 -3.78 -3.57
CA TYR A 54 -23.27 -4.65 -4.14
C TYR A 54 -22.56 -5.40 -3.03
N ILE A 55 -22.53 -6.73 -3.18
CA ILE A 55 -21.79 -7.64 -2.33
C ILE A 55 -20.68 -8.23 -3.20
N PRO A 56 -19.39 -7.98 -2.89
CA PRO A 56 -18.29 -8.56 -3.65
C PRO A 56 -18.31 -10.08 -3.56
N SER A 57 -17.88 -10.76 -4.63
CA SER A 57 -17.79 -12.21 -4.64
C SER A 57 -16.64 -12.71 -3.77
N TYR A 58 -16.71 -13.99 -3.37
CA TYR A 58 -15.62 -14.68 -2.69
C TYR A 58 -14.29 -14.50 -3.40
N GLU A 59 -14.28 -14.77 -4.71
CA GLU A 59 -13.09 -14.70 -5.56
C GLU A 59 -12.45 -13.30 -5.55
N GLN A 60 -13.26 -12.24 -5.60
CA GLN A 60 -12.74 -10.86 -5.55
C GLN A 60 -12.07 -10.53 -4.21
N ILE A 61 -12.63 -11.06 -3.11
CA ILE A 61 -12.08 -10.84 -1.77
C ILE A 61 -10.78 -11.61 -1.61
N THR A 62 -10.75 -12.87 -2.05
CA THR A 62 -9.53 -13.70 -2.04
C THR A 62 -8.44 -13.08 -2.91
N GLU A 63 -8.74 -12.64 -4.13
CA GLU A 63 -7.79 -11.95 -5.02
C GLU A 63 -7.20 -10.69 -4.34
N PHE A 64 -8.04 -9.88 -3.69
CA PHE A 64 -7.56 -8.73 -2.93
C PHE A 64 -6.65 -9.12 -1.76
N CYS A 65 -7.00 -10.17 -1.01
CA CYS A 65 -6.21 -10.68 0.11
C CYS A 65 -4.83 -11.19 -0.34
N GLU A 66 -4.77 -11.94 -1.45
CA GLU A 66 -3.51 -12.42 -2.05
C GLU A 66 -2.58 -11.25 -2.41
N HIS A 67 -3.10 -10.28 -3.16
CA HIS A 67 -2.33 -9.08 -3.52
C HIS A 67 -1.94 -8.23 -2.30
N LEU A 68 -2.79 -8.18 -1.27
CA LEU A 68 -2.50 -7.47 -0.03
C LEU A 68 -1.31 -8.10 0.70
N ILE A 69 -1.29 -9.43 0.82
CA ILE A 69 -0.20 -10.17 1.45
C ILE A 69 1.09 -10.00 0.66
N ASP A 70 1.04 -10.11 -0.66
CA ASP A 70 2.21 -9.93 -1.52
C ASP A 70 2.79 -8.52 -1.37
N TYR A 71 1.94 -7.48 -1.41
CA TYR A 71 2.36 -6.10 -1.23
C TYR A 71 2.94 -5.83 0.17
N VAL A 72 2.34 -6.43 1.20
CA VAL A 72 2.84 -6.29 2.57
C VAL A 72 4.21 -6.95 2.71
N SER A 73 4.35 -8.17 2.18
CA SER A 73 5.56 -8.99 2.24
C SER A 73 6.71 -8.38 1.43
N HIS A 74 6.43 -7.90 0.21
CA HIS A 74 7.42 -7.22 -0.63
C HIS A 74 7.99 -5.97 0.08
N GLY A 75 7.13 -5.23 0.78
CA GLY A 75 7.56 -4.11 1.62
C GLY A 75 8.58 -4.53 2.68
N HIS A 76 8.22 -5.50 3.53
CA HIS A 76 9.01 -5.91 4.69
C HIS A 76 10.29 -6.67 4.35
N PHE A 77 10.26 -7.51 3.33
CA PHE A 77 11.38 -8.41 3.02
C PHE A 77 12.31 -7.88 1.93
N ASP A 78 11.86 -6.92 1.11
CA ASP A 78 12.68 -6.38 0.03
C ASP A 78 12.87 -4.87 0.12
N LEU A 79 11.77 -4.11 0.16
CA LEU A 79 11.82 -2.66 0.00
C LEU A 79 12.43 -1.93 1.20
N TYR A 80 11.86 -2.12 2.40
CA TYR A 80 12.25 -1.36 3.58
C TYR A 80 13.69 -1.62 4.01
N PRO A 81 14.19 -2.88 4.04
CA PRO A 81 15.59 -3.15 4.35
C PRO A 81 16.55 -2.42 3.41
N LYS A 82 16.30 -2.47 2.09
CA LYS A 82 17.11 -1.76 1.09
C LYS A 82 17.13 -0.25 1.31
N ILE A 83 15.97 0.36 1.58
CA ILE A 83 15.89 1.80 1.84
C ILE A 83 16.70 2.16 3.09
N ILE A 84 16.52 1.41 4.17
CA ILE A 84 17.19 1.67 5.46
C ILE A 84 18.71 1.56 5.29
N GLU A 85 19.19 0.49 4.65
CA GLU A 85 20.62 0.28 4.40
C GLU A 85 21.23 1.44 3.59
N LEU A 86 20.56 1.88 2.51
CA LEU A 86 21.01 3.01 1.71
C LEU A 86 21.05 4.32 2.50
N MET A 87 20.06 4.55 3.38
CA MET A 87 20.03 5.73 4.25
C MET A 87 21.14 5.73 5.30
N GLU A 88 21.43 4.56 5.89
CA GLU A 88 22.48 4.37 6.88
C GLU A 88 23.86 4.64 6.29
N ASN A 89 24.15 4.01 5.15
CA ASN A 89 25.43 4.15 4.43
C ASN A 89 25.73 5.60 4.03
N ALA A 90 24.69 6.38 3.73
CA ALA A 90 24.85 7.70 3.16
C ALA A 90 25.01 8.83 4.18
N SER A 91 24.68 8.66 5.46
CA SER A 91 24.63 9.82 6.36
C SER A 91 24.94 9.61 7.85
N GLY A 92 25.06 8.38 8.37
CA GLY A 92 25.30 8.13 9.80
C GLY A 92 24.27 8.71 10.80
N ARG A 93 23.34 9.56 10.35
CA ARG A 93 22.31 10.28 11.12
C ARG A 93 20.89 10.18 10.51
N SER A 94 20.72 9.59 9.32
CA SER A 94 19.40 9.48 8.65
C SER A 94 18.44 8.44 9.24
N LEU A 95 18.83 7.72 10.30
CA LEU A 95 17.92 6.80 10.99
C LEU A 95 16.67 7.48 11.58
N SER A 96 16.65 8.81 11.74
CA SER A 96 15.50 9.52 12.31
C SER A 96 14.20 9.38 11.50
N ILE A 97 14.27 9.32 10.17
CA ILE A 97 13.08 9.17 9.31
C ILE A 97 12.58 7.74 9.38
N ALA A 98 13.45 6.74 9.17
CA ALA A 98 13.10 5.33 9.25
C ALA A 98 12.51 4.97 10.62
N ASN A 99 13.17 5.39 11.72
CA ASN A 99 12.71 5.12 13.09
C ASN A 99 11.32 5.71 13.40
N ARG A 100 10.93 6.79 12.72
CA ARG A 100 9.60 7.40 12.91
C ARG A 100 8.53 6.79 12.02
N VAL A 101 8.93 6.19 10.91
CA VAL A 101 8.02 5.68 9.88
C VAL A 101 7.75 4.18 10.06
N MET A 102 8.77 3.38 10.37
CA MET A 102 8.64 1.92 10.53
C MET A 102 7.57 1.51 11.54
N PRO A 103 7.45 2.13 12.74
CA PRO A 103 6.38 1.77 13.69
C PRO A 103 4.97 2.01 13.14
N LYS A 104 4.80 2.98 12.23
CA LYS A 104 3.50 3.22 11.57
C LYS A 104 3.20 2.14 10.54
N ILE A 105 4.21 1.71 9.79
CA ILE A 105 4.09 0.62 8.82
C ILE A 105 3.75 -0.68 9.55
N GLU A 106 4.42 -0.98 10.67
CA GLU A 106 4.13 -2.13 11.52
C GLU A 106 2.68 -2.10 12.03
N GLY A 107 2.22 -0.96 12.56
CA GLY A 107 0.83 -0.81 12.99
C GLY A 107 -0.19 -1.04 11.87
N THR A 108 0.10 -0.58 10.66
CA THR A 108 -0.77 -0.90 9.49
C THR A 108 -0.69 -2.37 9.10
N THR A 109 0.49 -2.99 9.23
CA THR A 109 0.72 -4.40 8.88
C THR A 109 -0.12 -5.30 9.77
N GLU A 110 -0.09 -5.09 11.08
CA GLU A 110 -0.88 -5.86 12.04
C GLU A 110 -2.38 -5.85 11.68
N TYR A 111 -2.91 -4.67 11.34
CA TYR A 111 -4.32 -4.54 10.95
C TYR A 111 -4.62 -5.26 9.63
N LEU A 112 -3.77 -5.09 8.62
CA LEU A 112 -3.96 -5.70 7.30
C LEU A 112 -3.83 -7.22 7.34
N MET A 113 -2.94 -7.78 8.18
CA MET A 113 -2.83 -9.22 8.40
C MET A 113 -4.09 -9.78 9.08
N ARG A 114 -4.62 -9.09 10.11
CA ARG A 114 -5.88 -9.52 10.75
C ARG A 114 -7.07 -9.49 9.78
N PHE A 115 -7.09 -8.52 8.87
CA PHE A 115 -8.08 -8.50 7.80
C PHE A 115 -7.91 -9.72 6.89
N ASN A 116 -6.69 -9.98 6.42
CA ASN A 116 -6.39 -11.15 5.59
C ASN A 116 -6.82 -12.46 6.27
N ASP A 117 -6.40 -12.69 7.51
CA ASP A 117 -6.74 -13.91 8.27
C ASP A 117 -8.25 -14.12 8.41
N LYS A 118 -9.02 -13.03 8.49
CA LYS A 118 -10.47 -13.09 8.61
C LYS A 118 -11.16 -13.43 7.29
N TYR A 119 -10.64 -12.93 6.17
CA TYR A 119 -11.34 -12.88 4.88
C TYR A 119 -10.73 -13.73 3.76
N ALA A 120 -9.48 -14.19 3.89
CA ALA A 120 -8.81 -14.98 2.87
C ALA A 120 -9.44 -16.37 2.67
N GLU A 121 -9.92 -16.98 3.76
CA GLU A 121 -10.49 -18.33 3.76
C GLU A 121 -11.79 -18.39 4.60
N ASP A 122 -12.56 -19.47 4.40
CA ASP A 122 -13.78 -19.79 5.17
C ASP A 122 -14.78 -18.63 5.26
N LEU A 123 -15.05 -17.96 4.13
CA LEU A 123 -16.02 -16.88 4.08
C LEU A 123 -17.44 -17.42 4.30
N ASN A 124 -18.18 -16.72 5.16
CA ASN A 124 -19.58 -17.01 5.48
C ASN A 124 -20.37 -15.72 5.60
N GLU A 125 -21.70 -15.83 5.68
CA GLU A 125 -22.61 -14.69 5.75
C GLU A 125 -22.29 -13.73 6.92
N LEU A 126 -21.86 -14.26 8.08
CA LEU A 126 -21.49 -13.44 9.24
C LEU A 126 -20.24 -12.59 8.97
N LYS A 127 -19.22 -13.16 8.31
CA LYS A 127 -18.02 -12.42 7.89
C LYS A 127 -18.39 -11.37 6.85
N MET A 128 -19.23 -11.71 5.86
CA MET A 128 -19.70 -10.79 4.82
C MET A 128 -20.48 -9.61 5.39
N ALA A 129 -21.32 -9.81 6.42
CA ALA A 129 -22.06 -8.74 7.09
C ALA A 129 -21.15 -7.66 7.70
N THR A 130 -19.90 -7.99 8.03
CA THR A 130 -18.93 -7.04 8.59
C THR A 130 -17.92 -6.49 7.57
N LEU A 131 -17.89 -7.06 6.36
CA LEU A 131 -16.90 -6.77 5.32
C LEU A 131 -16.82 -5.27 4.98
N LYS A 132 -17.97 -4.63 4.76
CA LYS A 132 -18.02 -3.20 4.38
C LYS A 132 -17.36 -2.30 5.43
N LYS A 133 -17.59 -2.59 6.71
CA LYS A 133 -16.98 -1.84 7.83
C LYS A 133 -15.48 -2.07 7.86
N ASP A 134 -15.05 -3.31 7.67
CA ASP A 134 -13.63 -3.67 7.73
C ASP A 134 -12.87 -3.14 6.52
N LEU A 135 -13.45 -3.18 5.31
CA LEU A 135 -12.91 -2.53 4.10
C LEU A 135 -12.74 -1.01 4.27
N SER A 136 -13.67 -0.35 4.97
CA SER A 136 -13.52 1.08 5.27
C SER A 136 -12.28 1.38 6.13
N GLN A 137 -11.98 0.49 7.07
CA GLN A 137 -10.79 0.62 7.91
C GLN A 137 -9.51 0.21 7.17
N VAL A 138 -9.57 -0.84 6.33
CA VAL A 138 -8.49 -1.21 5.42
C VAL A 138 -8.08 -0.02 4.56
N GLY A 139 -9.04 0.72 3.99
CA GLY A 139 -8.75 1.93 3.20
C GLY A 139 -7.93 2.97 3.97
N LYS A 140 -8.31 3.26 5.23
CA LYS A 140 -7.56 4.19 6.10
C LYS A 140 -6.16 3.67 6.44
N CYS A 141 -6.03 2.37 6.67
CA CYS A 141 -4.76 1.72 6.94
C CYS A 141 -3.84 1.77 5.71
N LEU A 142 -4.36 1.48 4.51
CA LEU A 142 -3.63 1.61 3.26
C LEU A 142 -3.20 3.06 3.01
N GLU A 143 -4.07 4.03 3.28
CA GLU A 143 -3.72 5.45 3.13
C GLU A 143 -2.56 5.85 4.04
N LEU A 144 -2.61 5.45 5.32
CA LEU A 144 -1.53 5.70 6.27
C LEU A 144 -0.24 4.98 5.87
N ARG A 145 -0.36 3.74 5.36
CA ARG A 145 0.78 2.94 4.89
C ARG A 145 1.45 3.60 3.70
N PHE A 146 0.68 3.98 2.67
CA PHE A 146 1.24 4.61 1.47
C PHE A 146 1.89 5.95 1.78
N LYS A 147 1.29 6.78 2.65
CA LYS A 147 1.91 8.03 3.12
C LYS A 147 3.21 7.80 3.88
N SER A 148 3.30 6.70 4.61
CA SER A 148 4.50 6.30 5.35
C SER A 148 5.59 5.86 4.38
N GLU A 149 5.27 4.98 3.42
CA GLU A 149 6.18 4.53 2.37
C GLU A 149 6.70 5.69 1.50
N ASP A 150 5.83 6.63 1.13
CA ASP A 150 6.22 7.82 0.36
C ASP A 150 7.26 8.65 1.12
N ARG A 151 7.15 8.75 2.45
CA ARG A 151 8.15 9.45 3.27
C ARG A 151 9.50 8.74 3.27
N LEU A 152 9.52 7.41 3.22
CA LEU A 152 10.76 6.64 3.08
C LEU A 152 11.42 6.94 1.72
N ILE A 153 10.64 6.90 0.65
CA ILE A 153 11.12 7.19 -0.72
C ILE A 153 11.65 8.63 -0.82
N ILE A 154 10.93 9.62 -0.29
CA ILE A 154 11.37 11.02 -0.26
C ILE A 154 12.66 11.16 0.55
N GLY A 155 12.73 10.54 1.73
CA GLY A 155 13.92 10.56 2.56
C GLY A 155 15.15 10.04 1.80
N LEU A 156 15.02 8.90 1.13
CA LEU A 156 16.09 8.30 0.33
C LEU A 156 16.61 9.26 -0.75
N ARG A 157 15.70 9.95 -1.44
CA ARG A 157 16.08 10.91 -2.49
C ARG A 157 16.82 12.13 -1.96
N LEU A 158 16.36 12.68 -0.84
CA LEU A 158 17.01 13.83 -0.23
C LEU A 158 18.46 13.49 0.14
N ILE A 159 18.67 12.31 0.69
CA ILE A 159 20.00 11.81 1.06
C ILE A 159 20.87 11.60 -0.17
N ASN A 160 20.36 10.93 -1.20
CA ASN A 160 21.10 10.74 -2.45
C ASN A 160 21.47 12.07 -3.11
N THR A 161 20.60 13.07 -3.04
CA THR A 161 20.89 14.41 -3.58
C THR A 161 22.02 15.06 -2.79
N ILE A 162 21.98 15.00 -1.46
CA ILE A 162 23.02 15.57 -0.58
C ILE A 162 24.37 14.90 -0.85
N VAL A 163 24.41 13.56 -0.90
CA VAL A 163 25.64 12.79 -1.15
C VAL A 163 26.19 13.03 -2.56
N SER A 164 25.32 13.12 -3.58
CA SER A 164 25.78 13.37 -4.96
C SER A 164 26.26 14.81 -5.19
N SER A 165 25.89 15.74 -4.31
CA SER A 165 26.34 17.14 -4.34
C SER A 165 27.56 17.43 -3.46
N SER A 166 28.08 16.43 -2.75
CA SER A 166 29.27 16.52 -1.88
C SER A 166 30.48 15.87 -2.55
#